data_AF-A0A1E7KWR6-F1
#
_entry.id   AF-A0A1E7KWR6-F1
#
_cell.length_a   1.000
_cell.length_b   1.000
_cell.length_c   1.000
_cell.angle_alpha   90.00
_cell.angle_beta   90.00
_cell.angle_gamma   90.00
#
_symmetry.space_group_name_H-M   'P 1'
#
loop_
_entity.id
_entity.type
_entity.pdbx_description
1 polymer ?
#
loop_
_entity_poly.entity_id
_entity_poly.type
_entity_poly.pdbx_seq_one_letter_code
_entity_poly.pdbx_strand_id
1 'polypeptide(L)'
;MSMSRRQRTRAVRGVQYGVLALVVAAVAFGANWGEIRRAFFDLDVAQAQFPDIITTALVNTVVYTLLGFGFGLALGLILALMRLSSVPPYRWLATAYIEFFRGVPALLVFIALGFGVPIAFQVVINQYVTVMLALGLVGAAYMAETIRAGIQAVPKGQVEAARSLGMSQGRAMRSIVIPQAFRIVLPPLTNELILLTKDSSLVYLLGLSLGQYELAKFGRDALNENRSLTPILVAGLCYLIITLPLGHLVRRLEARTAKAR
;
A
#
# COMPACT_ATOMS: atom_id res chain seq x y z
N MET A 1 -31.98 44.12 5.82
CA MET A 1 -31.25 43.66 7.03
C MET A 1 -30.16 42.67 6.61
N SER A 2 -28.88 43.04 6.69
CA SER A 2 -27.77 42.15 6.36
C SER A 2 -27.61 41.07 7.43
N MET A 3 -27.73 39.80 7.05
CA MET A 3 -27.54 38.68 7.99
C MET A 3 -26.16 38.75 8.65
N SER A 4 -26.12 38.58 9.97
CA SER A 4 -24.86 38.47 10.72
C SER A 4 -24.07 37.23 10.26
N ARG A 5 -22.73 37.29 10.30
CA ARG A 5 -21.85 36.16 9.96
C ARG A 5 -22.27 34.86 10.67
N ARG A 6 -22.72 34.94 11.93
CA ARG A 6 -23.21 33.77 12.70
C ARG A 6 -24.54 33.21 12.17
N GLN A 7 -25.45 34.08 11.72
CA GLN A 7 -26.72 33.68 11.12
C GLN A 7 -26.50 33.01 9.75
N ARG A 8 -25.56 33.54 8.95
CA ARG A 8 -25.19 32.95 7.65
C ARG A 8 -24.57 31.55 7.81
N THR A 9 -23.67 31.35 8.78
CA THR A 9 -23.09 30.01 9.05
C THR A 9 -24.13 29.00 9.51
N ARG A 10 -25.09 29.39 10.37
CA ARG A 10 -26.19 28.50 10.79
C ARG A 10 -27.11 28.14 9.62
N ALA A 11 -27.44 29.10 8.77
CA ALA A 11 -28.25 28.85 7.58
C ALA A 11 -27.54 27.88 6.60
N VAL A 12 -26.24 28.07 6.34
CA VAL A 12 -25.47 27.17 5.47
C VAL A 12 -25.41 25.74 6.03
N ARG A 13 -25.16 25.56 7.34
CA ARG A 13 -25.20 24.23 7.96
C ARG A 13 -26.59 23.60 7.91
N GLY A 14 -27.64 24.40 8.13
CA GLY A 14 -29.03 23.95 8.00
C GLY A 14 -29.34 23.44 6.61
N VAL A 15 -28.90 24.15 5.56
CA VAL A 15 -29.03 23.71 4.17
C VAL A 15 -28.23 22.43 3.91
N GLN A 16 -26.99 22.34 4.39
CA GLN A 16 -26.15 21.14 4.23
C GLN A 16 -26.79 19.91 4.90
N TYR A 17 -27.29 20.04 6.13
CA TYR A 17 -28.00 18.95 6.81
C TYR A 17 -29.33 18.63 6.13
N GLY A 18 -30.05 19.64 5.62
CA GLY A 18 -31.28 19.45 4.85
C GLY A 18 -31.03 18.66 3.56
N VAL A 19 -29.98 19.01 2.80
CA VAL A 19 -29.58 18.29 1.59
C VAL A 19 -29.12 16.87 1.93
N LEU A 20 -28.30 16.68 2.98
CA LEU A 20 -27.88 15.36 3.42
C LEU A 20 -29.07 14.49 3.82
N ALA A 21 -30.01 15.03 4.60
CA ALA A 21 -31.21 14.33 5.02
C ALA A 21 -32.10 13.98 3.82
N LEU A 22 -32.25 14.89 2.84
CA LEU A 22 -32.97 14.62 1.60
C LEU A 22 -32.31 13.53 0.76
N VAL A 23 -30.98 13.53 0.62
CA VAL A 23 -30.25 12.48 -0.09
C VAL A 23 -30.39 11.14 0.61
N VAL A 24 -30.23 11.11 1.94
CA VAL A 24 -30.41 9.89 2.74
C VAL A 24 -31.84 9.38 2.63
N ALA A 25 -32.84 10.25 2.71
CA ALA A 25 -34.24 9.87 2.53
C ALA A 25 -34.52 9.37 1.11
N ALA A 26 -34.03 10.04 0.08
CA ALA A 26 -34.19 9.61 -1.31
C ALA A 26 -33.59 8.22 -1.56
N VAL A 27 -32.41 7.94 -1.00
CA VAL A 27 -31.81 6.59 -1.02
C VAL A 27 -32.65 5.61 -0.21
N ALA A 28 -33.09 5.99 0.99
CA ALA A 28 -33.80 5.08 1.89
C ALA A 28 -35.19 4.68 1.41
N PHE A 29 -35.90 5.56 0.71
CA PHE A 29 -37.23 5.28 0.17
C PHE A 29 -37.21 4.87 -1.31
N GLY A 30 -36.18 5.23 -2.07
CA GLY A 30 -36.04 4.86 -3.47
C GLY A 30 -35.35 3.51 -3.72
N ALA A 31 -34.68 2.95 -2.70
CA ALA A 31 -33.93 1.71 -2.84
C ALA A 31 -34.78 0.46 -2.55
N ASN A 32 -34.63 -0.57 -3.39
CA ASN A 32 -35.18 -1.88 -3.11
C ASN A 32 -34.31 -2.61 -2.07
N TRP A 33 -34.64 -2.44 -0.79
CA TRP A 33 -33.87 -3.03 0.31
C TRP A 33 -33.79 -4.55 0.29
N GLY A 34 -34.81 -5.23 -0.28
CA GLY A 34 -34.79 -6.68 -0.43
C GLY A 34 -33.71 -7.15 -1.41
N GLU A 35 -33.60 -6.49 -2.56
CA GLU A 35 -32.56 -6.76 -3.55
C GLU A 35 -31.18 -6.38 -3.05
N ILE A 36 -31.03 -5.22 -2.38
CA ILE A 36 -29.76 -4.82 -1.78
C ILE A 36 -29.30 -5.86 -0.75
N ARG A 37 -30.20 -6.35 0.10
CA ARG A 37 -29.82 -7.36 1.08
C ARG A 37 -29.32 -8.65 0.43
N ARG A 38 -29.98 -9.14 -0.64
CA ARG A 38 -29.52 -10.34 -1.37
C ARG A 38 -28.23 -10.10 -2.16
N ALA A 39 -28.11 -8.92 -2.76
CA ALA A 39 -26.95 -8.57 -3.56
C ALA A 39 -25.68 -8.34 -2.72
N PHE A 40 -25.81 -7.85 -1.48
CA PHE A 40 -24.64 -7.45 -0.66
C PHE A 40 -24.47 -8.24 0.64
N PHE A 41 -25.54 -8.84 1.18
CA PHE A 41 -25.55 -9.45 2.52
C PHE A 41 -26.22 -10.83 2.52
N ASP A 42 -25.78 -11.69 1.60
CA ASP A 42 -26.21 -13.08 1.53
C ASP A 42 -25.41 -13.95 2.50
N LEU A 43 -26.03 -14.37 3.60
CA LEU A 43 -25.35 -15.08 4.67
C LEU A 43 -24.89 -16.48 4.26
N ASP A 44 -25.61 -17.15 3.36
CA ASP A 44 -25.27 -18.50 2.92
C ASP A 44 -24.01 -18.44 2.05
N VAL A 45 -23.94 -17.46 1.14
CA VAL A 45 -22.75 -17.16 0.33
C VAL A 45 -21.57 -16.70 1.20
N ALA A 46 -21.83 -15.95 2.27
CA ALA A 46 -20.78 -15.55 3.21
C ALA A 46 -20.19 -16.76 3.93
N GLN A 47 -21.03 -17.68 4.44
CA GLN A 47 -20.58 -18.87 5.15
C GLN A 47 -19.82 -19.85 4.23
N ALA A 48 -20.24 -19.98 2.98
CA ALA A 48 -19.60 -20.86 2.00
C ALA A 48 -18.14 -20.49 1.69
N GLN A 49 -17.71 -19.25 1.96
CA GLN A 49 -16.33 -18.82 1.77
C GLN A 49 -15.38 -19.30 2.87
N PHE A 50 -15.91 -19.71 4.02
CA PHE A 50 -15.11 -20.19 5.13
C PHE A 50 -14.93 -21.72 5.05
N PRO A 51 -13.76 -22.26 5.41
CA PRO A 51 -12.61 -21.55 6.00
C PRO A 51 -11.62 -20.96 4.98
N ASP A 52 -11.77 -21.25 3.69
CA ASP A 52 -10.75 -21.03 2.65
C ASP A 52 -10.36 -19.56 2.44
N ILE A 53 -11.29 -18.63 2.66
CA ILE A 53 -10.98 -17.19 2.62
C ILE A 53 -9.93 -16.81 3.67
N ILE A 54 -9.88 -17.51 4.80
CA ILE A 54 -8.91 -17.28 5.87
C ILE A 54 -7.67 -18.14 5.70
N THR A 55 -7.84 -19.45 5.49
CA THR A 55 -6.71 -20.40 5.44
C THR A 55 -5.88 -20.28 4.18
N THR A 56 -6.49 -19.88 3.08
CA THR A 56 -5.84 -19.75 1.77
C THR A 56 -5.71 -18.29 1.38
N ALA A 57 -6.82 -17.58 1.19
CA ALA A 57 -6.79 -16.26 0.54
C ALA A 57 -6.12 -15.18 1.40
N LEU A 58 -6.47 -15.09 2.68
CA LEU A 58 -5.82 -14.18 3.63
C LEU A 58 -4.33 -14.51 3.82
N VAL A 59 -3.99 -15.80 3.98
CA VAL A 59 -2.59 -16.24 4.14
C VAL A 59 -1.76 -15.87 2.91
N ASN A 60 -2.24 -16.18 1.71
CA ASN A 60 -1.54 -15.84 0.47
C ASN A 60 -1.38 -14.33 0.30
N THR A 61 -2.40 -13.53 0.64
CA THR A 61 -2.30 -12.07 0.64
C THR A 61 -1.15 -11.58 1.52
N VAL A 62 -1.05 -12.12 2.75
CA VAL A 62 0.05 -11.79 3.68
C VAL A 62 1.39 -12.27 3.12
N VAL A 63 1.49 -13.50 2.63
CA VAL A 63 2.73 -14.07 2.08
C VAL A 63 3.22 -13.25 0.89
N TYR A 64 2.35 -12.94 -0.08
CA TYR A 64 2.67 -12.12 -1.24
C TYR A 64 3.14 -10.73 -0.85
N THR A 65 2.44 -10.10 0.09
CA THR A 65 2.82 -8.79 0.63
C THR A 65 4.21 -8.85 1.26
N LEU A 66 4.48 -9.83 2.13
CA LEU A 66 5.75 -9.92 2.85
C LEU A 66 6.92 -10.23 1.92
N LEU A 67 6.74 -11.10 0.92
CA LEU A 67 7.76 -11.39 -0.09
C LEU A 67 8.05 -10.13 -0.92
N GLY A 68 7.01 -9.48 -1.45
CA GLY A 68 7.15 -8.26 -2.24
C GLY A 68 7.78 -7.11 -1.45
N PHE A 69 7.32 -6.87 -0.21
CA PHE A 69 7.88 -5.85 0.66
C PHE A 69 9.33 -6.15 1.06
N GLY A 70 9.65 -7.41 1.41
CA GLY A 70 11.01 -7.81 1.76
C GLY A 70 12.00 -7.60 0.61
N PHE A 71 11.66 -8.08 -0.59
CA PHE A 71 12.47 -7.87 -1.79
C PHE A 71 12.55 -6.37 -2.14
N GLY A 72 11.42 -5.67 -2.13
CA GLY A 72 11.37 -4.25 -2.47
C GLY A 72 12.13 -3.38 -1.47
N LEU A 73 12.14 -3.72 -0.17
CA LEU A 73 12.89 -2.98 0.85
C LEU A 73 14.40 -3.16 0.64
N ALA A 74 14.84 -4.39 0.35
CA ALA A 74 16.24 -4.68 0.06
C ALA A 74 16.72 -3.95 -1.20
N LEU A 75 15.98 -4.06 -2.30
CA LEU A 75 16.30 -3.38 -3.55
C LEU A 75 16.16 -1.86 -3.42
N GLY A 76 15.13 -1.37 -2.74
CA GLY A 76 14.90 0.04 -2.48
C GLY A 76 16.01 0.69 -1.66
N LEU A 77 16.57 -0.03 -0.67
CA LEU A 77 17.74 0.42 0.07
C LEU A 77 18.96 0.57 -0.84
N ILE A 78 19.23 -0.42 -1.71
CA ILE A 78 20.33 -0.35 -2.67
C ILE A 78 20.16 0.85 -3.61
N LEU A 79 18.97 1.01 -4.18
CA LEU A 79 18.65 2.12 -5.08
C LEU A 79 18.77 3.47 -4.38
N ALA A 80 18.33 3.61 -3.13
CA ALA A 80 18.47 4.82 -2.34
C ALA A 80 19.95 5.21 -2.16
N LEU A 81 20.81 4.23 -1.83
CA LEU A 81 22.25 4.44 -1.68
C LEU A 81 22.90 4.82 -3.01
N MET A 82 22.52 4.18 -4.12
CA MET A 82 22.97 4.56 -5.46
C MET A 82 22.56 5.99 -5.82
N ARG A 83 21.33 6.40 -5.47
CA ARG A 83 20.80 7.75 -5.67
C ARG A 83 21.57 8.81 -4.87
N LEU A 84 22.05 8.46 -3.67
CA LEU A 84 22.85 9.32 -2.79
C LEU A 84 24.34 9.32 -3.14
N SER A 85 24.79 8.44 -4.05
CA SER A 85 26.19 8.31 -4.41
C SER A 85 26.72 9.55 -5.14
N SER A 86 28.00 9.86 -4.91
CA SER A 86 28.75 10.86 -5.67
C SER A 86 29.05 10.39 -7.10
N VAL A 87 29.01 9.08 -7.37
CA VAL A 87 29.32 8.46 -8.67
C VAL A 87 28.15 8.63 -9.65
N PRO A 88 28.31 9.37 -10.77
CA PRO A 88 27.19 9.69 -11.66
C PRO A 88 26.48 8.48 -12.29
N PRO A 89 27.18 7.43 -12.77
CA PRO A 89 26.51 6.25 -13.33
C PRO A 89 25.50 5.58 -12.39
N TYR A 90 25.85 5.41 -11.10
CA TYR A 90 24.93 4.82 -10.12
C TYR A 90 23.70 5.69 -9.90
N ARG A 91 23.89 7.01 -9.84
CA ARG A 91 22.79 7.95 -9.66
C ARG A 91 21.85 7.92 -10.86
N TRP A 92 22.39 7.88 -12.07
CA TRP A 92 21.59 7.83 -13.29
C TRP A 92 20.80 6.52 -13.39
N LEU A 93 21.45 5.37 -13.15
CA LEU A 93 20.78 4.07 -13.17
C LEU A 93 19.64 3.98 -12.15
N ALA A 94 19.89 4.43 -10.91
CA ALA A 94 18.85 4.46 -9.88
C ALA A 94 17.73 5.45 -10.23
N THR A 95 18.06 6.61 -10.80
CA THR A 95 17.05 7.61 -11.22
C THR A 95 16.15 7.04 -12.32
N ALA A 96 16.75 6.44 -13.37
CA ALA A 96 16.00 5.83 -14.46
C ALA A 96 15.07 4.70 -13.95
N TYR A 97 15.59 3.81 -13.10
CA TYR A 97 14.78 2.76 -12.48
C TYR A 97 13.60 3.35 -11.69
N ILE A 98 13.86 4.30 -10.79
CA ILE A 98 12.86 4.86 -9.90
C ILE A 98 11.78 5.60 -10.70
N GLU A 99 12.18 6.43 -11.66
CA GLU A 99 11.26 7.18 -12.50
C GLU A 99 10.40 6.26 -13.37
N PHE A 100 10.97 5.20 -13.94
CA PHE A 100 10.23 4.23 -14.72
C PHE A 100 9.16 3.51 -13.89
N PHE A 101 9.54 2.87 -12.78
CA PHE A 101 8.59 2.06 -11.99
C PHE A 101 7.57 2.90 -11.23
N ARG A 102 7.85 4.18 -10.94
CA ARG A 102 6.85 5.12 -10.41
C ARG A 102 5.94 5.71 -11.50
N GLY A 103 6.42 5.78 -12.75
CA GLY A 103 5.67 6.32 -13.89
C GLY A 103 4.76 5.31 -14.57
N VAL A 104 5.05 4.01 -14.46
CA VAL A 104 4.29 2.94 -15.10
C VAL A 104 3.24 2.35 -14.13
N PRO A 105 2.00 2.08 -14.58
CA PRO A 105 1.02 1.38 -13.77
C PRO A 105 1.52 0.01 -13.30
N ALA A 106 1.41 -0.28 -12.00
CA ALA A 106 1.82 -1.56 -11.41
C ALA A 106 1.19 -2.76 -12.13
N LEU A 107 -0.07 -2.61 -12.56
CA LEU A 107 -0.81 -3.55 -13.40
C LEU A 107 0.03 -4.09 -14.59
N LEU A 108 0.69 -3.18 -15.32
CA LEU A 108 1.48 -3.54 -16.50
C LEU A 108 2.73 -4.31 -16.11
N VAL A 109 3.33 -4.00 -14.96
CA VAL A 109 4.49 -4.74 -14.44
C VAL A 109 4.09 -6.18 -14.07
N PHE A 110 2.94 -6.36 -13.43
CA PHE A 110 2.39 -7.69 -13.14
C PHE A 110 2.17 -8.51 -14.40
N ILE A 111 1.53 -7.95 -15.42
CA ILE A 111 1.29 -8.64 -16.69
C ILE A 111 2.62 -8.94 -17.41
N ALA A 112 3.55 -7.99 -17.43
CA ALA A 112 4.85 -8.17 -18.07
C ALA A 112 5.66 -9.30 -17.41
N LEU A 113 5.67 -9.40 -16.08
CA LEU A 113 6.39 -10.48 -15.39
C LEU A 113 5.63 -11.80 -15.39
N GLY A 114 4.30 -11.77 -15.30
CA GLY A 114 3.48 -12.98 -15.26
C GLY A 114 3.31 -13.66 -16.61
N PHE A 115 3.35 -12.90 -17.71
CA PHE A 115 3.16 -13.44 -19.06
C PHE A 115 4.33 -13.08 -19.98
N GLY A 116 4.74 -11.82 -20.02
CA GLY A 116 5.77 -11.33 -20.95
C GLY A 116 7.12 -12.03 -20.78
N VAL A 117 7.64 -12.14 -19.55
CA VAL A 117 8.92 -12.80 -19.25
C VAL A 117 8.86 -14.31 -19.55
N PRO A 118 7.88 -15.08 -19.04
CA PRO A 118 7.73 -16.48 -19.44
C PRO A 118 7.69 -16.70 -20.95
N ILE A 119 6.96 -15.87 -21.70
CA ILE A 119 6.86 -15.96 -23.16
C ILE A 119 8.20 -15.62 -23.83
N ALA A 120 8.86 -14.53 -23.42
CA ALA A 120 10.09 -14.06 -24.06
C ALA A 120 11.27 -15.02 -23.83
N PHE A 121 11.36 -15.61 -22.63
CA PHE A 121 12.49 -16.46 -22.24
C PHE A 121 12.16 -17.96 -22.24
N GLN A 122 10.91 -18.34 -22.55
CA GLN A 122 10.44 -19.73 -22.53
C GLN A 122 10.69 -20.44 -21.19
N VAL A 123 10.47 -19.70 -20.09
CA VAL A 123 10.69 -20.18 -18.72
C VAL A 123 9.39 -20.26 -17.95
N VAL A 124 9.28 -21.22 -17.04
CA VAL A 124 8.19 -21.31 -16.07
C VAL A 124 8.69 -20.74 -14.74
N ILE A 125 8.14 -19.60 -14.33
CA ILE A 125 8.50 -18.95 -13.08
C ILE A 125 7.46 -19.30 -12.02
N ASN A 126 7.94 -19.67 -10.84
CA ASN A 126 7.08 -19.91 -9.69
C ASN A 126 6.24 -18.65 -9.38
N GLN A 127 4.94 -18.84 -9.16
CA GLN A 127 4.00 -17.74 -8.91
C GLN A 127 4.42 -16.83 -7.73
N TYR A 128 4.92 -17.39 -6.63
CA TYR A 128 5.40 -16.59 -5.49
C TYR A 128 6.59 -15.71 -5.89
N VAL A 129 7.46 -16.19 -6.77
CA VAL A 129 8.59 -15.42 -7.31
C VAL A 129 8.10 -14.33 -8.26
N THR A 130 7.17 -14.65 -9.16
CA THR A 130 6.55 -13.66 -10.06
C THR A 130 5.92 -12.51 -9.26
N VAL A 131 5.16 -12.83 -8.22
CA VAL A 131 4.50 -11.84 -7.37
C VAL A 131 5.51 -11.04 -6.54
N MET A 132 6.52 -11.71 -5.96
CA MET A 132 7.62 -11.06 -5.24
C MET A 132 8.32 -10.03 -6.13
N LEU A 133 8.64 -10.40 -7.37
CA LEU A 133 9.30 -9.51 -8.32
C LEU A 133 8.36 -8.38 -8.75
N ALA A 134 7.10 -8.66 -9.09
CA ALA A 134 6.17 -7.64 -9.56
C ALA A 134 5.88 -6.58 -8.49
N LEU A 135 5.48 -7.01 -7.28
CA LEU A 135 5.25 -6.11 -6.15
C LEU A 135 6.53 -5.42 -5.73
N GLY A 136 7.62 -6.18 -5.61
CA GLY A 136 8.84 -5.67 -5.02
C GLY A 136 9.62 -4.75 -5.96
N LEU A 137 9.56 -4.92 -7.29
CA LEU A 137 10.17 -3.96 -8.22
C LEU A 137 9.47 -2.59 -8.16
N VAL A 138 8.13 -2.60 -8.18
CA VAL A 138 7.33 -1.37 -8.04
C VAL A 138 7.57 -0.76 -6.66
N GLY A 139 7.42 -1.55 -5.60
CA GLY A 139 7.62 -1.12 -4.22
C GLY A 139 9.02 -0.58 -3.95
N ALA A 140 10.06 -1.16 -4.55
CA ALA A 140 11.44 -0.70 -4.40
C ALA A 140 11.63 0.74 -4.85
N ALA A 141 10.93 1.17 -5.90
CA ALA A 141 11.04 2.54 -6.40
C ALA A 141 10.47 3.57 -5.41
N TYR A 142 9.33 3.26 -4.79
CA TYR A 142 8.73 4.11 -3.75
C TYR A 142 9.52 4.07 -2.44
N MET A 143 9.97 2.89 -2.02
CA MET A 143 10.80 2.72 -0.82
C MET A 143 12.16 3.40 -0.96
N ALA A 144 12.79 3.37 -2.14
CA ALA A 144 14.06 4.06 -2.39
C ALA A 144 13.93 5.57 -2.16
N GLU A 145 12.86 6.18 -2.66
CA GLU A 145 12.59 7.60 -2.47
C GLU A 145 12.26 7.95 -1.02
N THR A 146 11.49 7.11 -0.35
CA THR A 146 11.21 7.24 1.10
C THR A 146 12.50 7.19 1.91
N ILE A 147 13.38 6.21 1.66
CA ILE A 147 14.66 6.06 2.36
C ILE A 147 15.57 7.27 2.08
N ARG A 148 15.70 7.65 0.81
CA ARG A 148 16.49 8.81 0.39
C ARG A 148 16.02 10.09 1.06
N ALA A 149 14.70 10.34 1.05
CA ALA A 149 14.10 11.50 1.66
C ALA A 149 14.29 11.52 3.18
N GLY A 150 14.17 10.38 3.85
CA GLY A 150 14.38 10.28 5.29
C GLY A 150 15.84 10.50 5.71
N ILE A 151 16.81 10.08 4.90
CA ILE A 151 18.24 10.40 5.12
C ILE A 151 18.47 11.92 4.96
N GLN A 152 17.88 12.52 3.92
CA GLN A 152 18.02 13.96 3.66
C GLN A 152 17.24 14.85 4.64
N ALA A 153 16.25 14.30 5.33
CA ALA A 153 15.45 15.00 6.33
C ALA A 153 16.21 15.21 7.66
N VAL A 154 17.35 14.55 7.87
CA VAL A 154 18.19 14.80 9.05
C VAL A 154 18.79 16.22 8.96
N PRO A 155 18.66 17.06 10.01
CA PRO A 155 19.14 18.44 9.97
C PRO A 155 20.64 18.54 9.65
N LYS A 156 20.98 19.35 8.64
CA LYS A 156 22.38 19.55 8.21
C LYS A 156 23.28 20.03 9.34
N GLY A 157 22.76 20.87 10.25
CA GLY A 157 23.49 21.36 11.42
C GLY A 157 24.01 20.26 12.35
N GLN A 158 23.35 19.10 12.42
CA GLN A 158 23.88 17.96 13.19
C GLN A 158 25.09 17.31 12.52
N VAL A 159 25.09 17.25 11.18
CA VAL A 159 26.23 16.77 10.41
C VAL A 159 27.38 17.76 10.52
N GLU A 160 27.11 19.06 10.39
CA GLU A 160 28.10 20.13 10.54
C GLU A 160 28.72 20.12 11.95
N ALA A 161 27.91 20.05 13.01
CA ALA A 161 28.39 19.95 14.39
C ALA A 161 29.26 18.70 14.63
N ALA A 162 28.85 17.54 14.09
CA ALA A 162 29.64 16.31 14.18
C ALA A 162 31.00 16.45 13.50
N ARG A 163 31.04 17.11 12.33
CA ARG A 163 32.28 17.38 11.59
C ARG A 163 33.16 18.36 12.34
N SER A 164 32.61 19.39 12.98
CA SER A 164 33.33 20.34 13.84
C SER A 164 33.94 19.69 15.08
N LEU A 165 33.31 18.63 15.60
CA LEU A 165 33.85 17.80 16.69
C LEU A 165 34.86 16.74 16.21
N GLY A 166 35.33 16.82 14.96
CA GLY A 166 36.36 15.94 14.40
C GLY A 166 35.86 14.57 13.93
N MET A 167 34.54 14.32 13.87
CA MET A 167 34.03 13.04 13.37
C MET A 167 34.26 12.92 11.86
N SER A 168 34.70 11.75 11.38
CA SER A 168 34.72 11.43 9.94
C SER A 168 33.30 11.38 9.35
N GLN A 169 33.15 11.58 8.04
CA GLN A 169 31.84 11.50 7.36
C GLN A 169 31.15 10.16 7.63
N GLY A 170 31.89 9.05 7.59
CA GLY A 170 31.35 7.71 7.88
C GLY A 170 30.93 7.55 9.34
N ARG A 171 31.69 8.12 10.29
CA ARG A 171 31.33 8.10 11.71
C ARG A 171 30.07 8.92 11.95
N ALA A 172 29.99 10.14 11.43
CA ALA A 172 28.80 10.99 11.51
C ALA A 172 27.57 10.31 10.88
N MET A 173 27.74 9.67 9.72
CA MET A 173 26.69 8.91 9.06
C MET A 173 26.17 7.77 9.95
N ARG A 174 27.06 6.91 10.47
CA ARG A 174 26.69 5.73 11.25
C ARG A 174 26.09 6.05 12.62
N SER A 175 26.63 7.04 13.33
CA SER A 175 26.23 7.30 14.72
C SER A 175 25.17 8.39 14.88
N ILE A 176 24.97 9.25 13.88
CA ILE A 176 24.04 10.40 13.97
C ILE A 176 22.97 10.29 12.89
N VAL A 177 23.36 10.23 11.62
CA VAL A 177 22.40 10.32 10.51
C VAL A 177 21.53 9.07 10.41
N ILE A 178 22.12 7.87 10.31
CA ILE A 178 21.37 6.62 10.11
C ILE A 178 20.35 6.37 11.25
N PRO A 179 20.70 6.49 12.54
CA PRO A 179 19.74 6.25 13.63
C PRO A 179 18.53 7.21 13.58
N GLN A 180 18.74 8.45 13.16
CA GLN A 180 17.67 9.44 13.04
C GLN A 180 16.85 9.24 11.76
N ALA A 181 17.51 9.02 10.63
CA ALA A 181 16.88 8.68 9.37
C ALA A 181 15.97 7.45 9.53
N PHE A 182 16.41 6.42 10.25
CA PHE A 182 15.61 5.23 10.54
C PHE A 182 14.27 5.58 11.22
N ARG A 183 14.27 6.47 12.22
CA ARG A 183 13.05 6.93 12.90
C ARG A 183 12.14 7.76 11.99
N ILE A 184 12.71 8.44 11.00
CA ILE A 184 11.97 9.23 10.01
C ILE A 184 11.32 8.34 8.95
N VAL A 185 12.03 7.30 8.48
CA VAL A 185 11.55 6.41 7.39
C VAL A 185 10.60 5.33 7.85
N LEU A 186 10.63 4.91 9.12
CA LEU A 186 9.85 3.78 9.59
C LEU A 186 8.31 3.96 9.43
N PRO A 187 7.72 5.12 9.78
CA PRO A 187 6.29 5.36 9.51
C PRO A 187 5.92 5.28 8.02
N PRO A 188 6.57 6.01 7.08
CA PRO A 188 6.22 5.93 5.67
C PRO A 188 6.51 4.55 5.06
N LEU A 189 7.57 3.83 5.47
CA LEU A 189 7.78 2.44 5.02
C LEU A 189 6.64 1.51 5.48
N THR A 190 6.06 1.75 6.65
CA THR A 190 4.88 0.99 7.10
C THR A 190 3.64 1.35 6.28
N ASN A 191 3.51 2.60 5.81
CA ASN A 191 2.47 2.96 4.84
C ASN A 191 2.68 2.27 3.49
N GLU A 192 3.92 2.16 3.01
CA GLU A 192 4.24 1.39 1.80
C GLU A 192 3.85 -0.09 1.94
N LEU A 193 4.04 -0.69 3.12
CA LEU A 193 3.57 -2.06 3.38
C LEU A 193 2.04 -2.18 3.24
N ILE A 194 1.28 -1.21 3.76
CA ILE A 194 -0.19 -1.17 3.62
C ILE A 194 -0.61 -1.02 2.15
N LEU A 195 0.11 -0.20 1.39
CA LEU A 195 -0.13 -0.03 -0.04
C LEU A 195 0.15 -1.32 -0.80
N LEU A 196 1.29 -1.97 -0.54
CA LEU A 196 1.62 -3.26 -1.16
C LEU A 196 0.63 -4.37 -0.78
N THR A 197 0.04 -4.36 0.42
CA THR A 197 -1.05 -5.28 0.76
C THR A 197 -2.26 -5.10 -0.14
N LYS A 198 -2.59 -3.86 -0.51
CA LYS A 198 -3.70 -3.59 -1.44
C LYS A 198 -3.31 -3.90 -2.87
N ASP A 199 -2.09 -3.57 -3.28
CA ASP A 199 -1.57 -3.85 -4.62
C ASP A 199 -1.35 -5.35 -4.85
N SER A 200 -1.24 -6.17 -3.80
CA SER A 200 -1.24 -7.63 -3.96
C SER A 200 -2.55 -8.15 -4.56
N SER A 201 -3.63 -7.36 -4.55
CA SER A 201 -4.84 -7.69 -5.30
C SER A 201 -4.56 -7.84 -6.80
N LEU A 202 -3.58 -7.13 -7.37
CA LEU A 202 -3.22 -7.23 -8.79
C LEU A 202 -2.77 -8.64 -9.20
N VAL A 203 -2.43 -9.49 -8.23
CA VAL A 203 -2.12 -10.91 -8.46
C VAL A 203 -3.31 -11.65 -9.10
N TYR A 204 -4.56 -11.23 -8.90
CA TYR A 204 -5.75 -11.88 -9.49
C TYR A 204 -5.72 -11.95 -11.02
N LEU A 205 -4.92 -11.08 -11.65
CA LEU A 205 -4.77 -11.01 -13.11
C LEU A 205 -3.90 -12.12 -13.67
N LEU A 206 -3.13 -12.78 -12.80
CA LEU A 206 -2.27 -13.88 -13.17
C LEU A 206 -3.07 -15.18 -13.21
N GLY A 207 -2.53 -16.18 -13.91
CA GLY A 207 -3.10 -17.54 -13.90
C GLY A 207 -2.85 -18.20 -12.56
N LEU A 208 -3.81 -18.08 -11.62
CA LEU A 208 -3.71 -18.65 -10.28
C LEU A 208 -4.40 -20.01 -10.21
N SER A 209 -3.77 -20.95 -9.49
CA SER A 209 -4.44 -22.15 -8.98
C SER A 209 -5.19 -21.86 -7.68
N LEU A 210 -6.15 -22.71 -7.30
CA LEU A 210 -6.98 -22.50 -6.09
C LEU A 210 -6.15 -22.22 -4.83
N GLY A 211 -5.05 -22.96 -4.63
CA GLY A 211 -4.15 -22.77 -3.48
C GLY A 211 -3.31 -21.49 -3.52
N GLN A 212 -3.39 -20.71 -4.60
CA GLN A 212 -2.65 -19.45 -4.82
C GLN A 212 -3.59 -18.25 -4.86
N TYR A 213 -4.88 -18.43 -4.58
CA TYR A 213 -5.81 -17.32 -4.56
C TYR A 213 -5.44 -16.39 -3.42
N GLU A 214 -5.39 -15.10 -3.72
CA GLU A 214 -5.41 -14.04 -2.72
C GLU A 214 -6.84 -13.48 -2.60
N LEU A 215 -7.06 -12.60 -1.62
CA LEU A 215 -8.40 -12.15 -1.25
C LEU A 215 -9.22 -11.58 -2.42
N ALA A 216 -8.61 -10.78 -3.30
CA ALA A 216 -9.34 -10.17 -4.42
C ALA A 216 -9.74 -11.21 -5.47
N LYS A 217 -8.85 -12.14 -5.84
CA LYS A 217 -9.18 -13.26 -6.74
C LYS A 217 -10.27 -14.13 -6.14
N PHE A 218 -10.13 -14.53 -4.88
CA PHE A 218 -11.07 -15.40 -4.20
C PHE A 218 -12.48 -14.79 -4.18
N GLY A 219 -12.59 -13.51 -3.78
CA GLY A 219 -13.86 -12.80 -3.79
C GLY A 219 -14.43 -12.59 -5.20
N ARG A 220 -13.57 -12.34 -6.20
CA ARG A 220 -14.00 -12.11 -7.59
C ARG A 220 -14.55 -13.38 -8.25
N ASP A 221 -13.94 -14.53 -7.99
CA ASP A 221 -14.43 -15.79 -8.54
C ASP A 221 -15.76 -16.18 -7.90
N ALA A 222 -15.86 -16.09 -6.57
CA ALA A 222 -17.11 -16.33 -5.86
C ALA A 222 -18.24 -15.35 -6.25
N LEU A 223 -17.91 -14.08 -6.56
CA LEU A 223 -18.86 -13.11 -7.12
C LEU A 223 -19.46 -13.61 -8.44
N ASN A 224 -18.62 -14.10 -9.35
CA ASN A 224 -19.06 -14.54 -10.68
C ASN A 224 -19.95 -15.79 -10.60
N GLU A 225 -19.67 -16.67 -9.64
CA GLU A 225 -20.46 -17.89 -9.40
C GLU A 225 -21.83 -17.58 -8.77
N ASN A 226 -21.87 -16.73 -7.74
CA ASN A 226 -23.07 -16.50 -6.94
C ASN A 226 -23.92 -15.32 -7.42
N ARG A 227 -23.39 -14.48 -8.33
CA ARG A 227 -24.01 -13.20 -8.77
C ARG A 227 -24.38 -12.28 -7.60
N SER A 228 -23.63 -12.37 -6.50
CA SER A 228 -23.76 -11.58 -5.29
C SER A 228 -22.43 -10.88 -5.00
N LEU A 229 -22.46 -9.62 -4.56
CA LEU A 229 -21.29 -8.85 -4.11
C LEU A 229 -20.82 -9.24 -2.72
N THR A 230 -21.56 -10.09 -2.01
CA THR A 230 -21.20 -10.56 -0.67
C THR A 230 -19.75 -11.06 -0.57
N PRO A 231 -19.22 -11.89 -1.50
CA PRO A 231 -17.83 -12.35 -1.43
C PRO A 231 -16.77 -11.26 -1.50
N ILE A 232 -16.99 -10.23 -2.34
CA ILE A 232 -16.09 -9.08 -2.41
C ILE A 232 -16.11 -8.28 -1.11
N LEU A 233 -17.28 -8.15 -0.47
CA LEU A 233 -17.38 -7.50 0.84
C LEU A 233 -16.65 -8.28 1.93
N VAL A 234 -16.81 -9.60 1.98
CA VAL A 234 -16.09 -10.44 2.95
C VAL A 234 -14.58 -10.37 2.71
N ALA A 235 -14.12 -10.42 1.45
CA ALA A 235 -12.71 -10.20 1.11
C ALA A 235 -12.21 -8.81 1.54
N GLY A 236 -13.02 -7.76 1.34
CA GLY A 236 -12.75 -6.40 1.81
C GLY A 236 -12.60 -6.31 3.34
N LEU A 237 -13.47 -7.00 4.09
CA LEU A 237 -13.34 -7.10 5.55
C LEU A 237 -12.04 -7.82 5.95
N CYS A 238 -11.64 -8.86 5.22
CA CYS A 238 -10.36 -9.53 5.45
C CYS A 238 -9.15 -8.63 5.18
N TYR A 239 -9.20 -7.77 4.15
CA TYR A 239 -8.17 -6.73 3.98
C TYR A 239 -8.13 -5.76 5.16
N LEU A 240 -9.27 -5.42 5.78
CA LEU A 240 -9.30 -4.58 6.98
C LEU A 240 -8.65 -5.26 8.19
N ILE A 241 -8.76 -6.58 8.33
CA ILE A 241 -8.05 -7.35 9.36
C ILE A 241 -6.54 -7.14 9.27
N ILE A 242 -5.98 -7.02 8.06
CA ILE A 242 -4.54 -6.74 7.86
C ILE A 242 -4.24 -5.25 8.00
N THR A 243 -5.02 -4.40 7.33
CA THR A 243 -4.67 -2.98 7.15
C THR A 243 -4.98 -2.10 8.36
N LEU A 244 -6.01 -2.41 9.17
CA LEU A 244 -6.32 -1.62 10.37
C LEU A 244 -5.24 -1.72 11.46
N PRO A 245 -4.71 -2.92 11.81
CA PRO A 245 -3.58 -3.04 12.73
C PRO A 245 -2.33 -2.31 12.23
N LEU A 246 -2.00 -2.44 10.94
CA LEU A 246 -0.87 -1.72 10.34
C LEU A 246 -1.09 -0.20 10.38
N GLY A 247 -2.28 0.28 10.07
CA GLY A 247 -2.61 1.72 10.16
C GLY A 247 -2.52 2.25 11.59
N HIS A 248 -2.85 1.42 12.59
CA HIS A 248 -2.64 1.76 13.99
C HIS A 248 -1.15 1.80 14.37
N LEU A 249 -0.35 0.87 13.85
CA LEU A 249 1.11 0.88 14.00
C LEU A 249 1.71 2.17 13.43
N VAL A 250 1.31 2.57 12.21
CA VAL A 250 1.74 3.84 11.59
C VAL A 250 1.48 5.02 12.51
N ARG A 251 0.23 5.20 12.98
CA ARG A 251 -0.14 6.31 13.88
C ARG A 251 0.69 6.33 15.16
N ARG A 252 0.99 5.15 15.72
CA ARG A 252 1.87 5.04 16.90
C ARG A 252 3.32 5.43 16.59
N LEU A 253 3.85 5.05 15.44
CA LEU A 253 5.19 5.43 15.01
C LEU A 253 5.29 6.94 14.76
N GLU A 254 4.32 7.53 14.08
CA GLU A 254 4.24 8.99 13.85
C GLU A 254 4.17 9.77 15.16
N ALA A 255 3.32 9.34 16.11
CA ALA A 255 3.21 9.99 17.42
C ALA A 255 4.51 9.95 18.23
N ARG A 256 5.34 8.90 18.05
CA ARG A 256 6.67 8.81 18.69
C ARG A 256 7.67 9.75 18.03
N THR A 257 7.66 9.85 16.70
CA THR A 257 8.58 10.74 15.96
C THR A 257 8.23 12.21 16.20
N ALA A 258 6.94 12.57 16.32
CA ALA A 258 6.51 13.94 16.61
C ALA A 258 6.96 14.43 17.99
N LYS A 259 7.06 13.54 18.99
CA LYS A 259 7.56 13.87 20.34
C LYS A 259 9.09 14.00 20.41
N ALA A 260 9.81 13.52 19.40
CA ALA A 260 11.26 13.53 19.34
C ALA A 260 11.83 14.73 18.54
N ARG A 261 10.95 15.53 17.91
CA ARG A 261 11.26 16.82 17.30
C ARG A 261 11.06 17.93 18.32
#